data_AF-A0A3D3TI13-F1
#
_entry.id   AF-A0A3D3TI13-F1
#
_cell.length_a   1.000
_cell.length_b   1.000
_cell.length_c   1.000
_cell.angle_alpha   90.00
_cell.angle_beta   90.00
_cell.angle_gamma   90.00
#
_symmetry.space_group_name_H-M   'P 1'
#
loop_
_entity.id
_entity.type
_entity.pdbx_description
1 polymer ?
#
loop_
_entity_poly.entity_id
_entity_poly.type
_entity_poly.pdbx_seq_one_letter_code
_entity_poly.pdbx_strand_id
1 'polypeptide(L)' 'GSCMVTIPTPDNWSLIVEYTKADRSSFAKIREARPDQELVRKAMTNLLENMKFNNCIKNEGYIKALGMKP' A
#
# COMPACT_ATOMS: atom_id res chain seq x y z
N GLY A 1 6.98 14.13 1.82
CA GLY A 1 5.81 14.35 0.96
C GLY A 1 4.57 14.20 1.82
N SER A 2 3.93 15.32 2.15
CA SER A 2 2.82 15.39 3.10
C SER A 2 1.51 15.06 2.37
N CYS A 3 0.86 13.95 2.71
CA CYS A 3 -0.46 13.56 2.17
C CYS A 3 -1.48 13.48 3.30
N MET A 4 -2.66 14.07 3.08
CA MET A 4 -3.79 14.20 4.01
C MET A 4 -4.40 12.89 4.53
N VAL A 5 -4.01 11.76 3.93
CA VAL A 5 -4.44 10.42 4.29
C VAL A 5 -3.23 9.51 4.21
N THR A 6 -2.93 8.83 5.31
CA THR A 6 -1.93 7.76 5.35
C THR A 6 -2.67 6.46 5.09
N ILE A 7 -2.44 5.85 3.92
CA ILE A 7 -2.87 4.48 3.70
C ILE A 7 -1.96 3.61 4.57
N PRO A 8 -2.50 2.87 5.56
CA PRO A 8 -1.67 1.99 6.37
C PRO A 8 -0.98 1.00 5.44
N THR A 9 0.34 0.91 5.56
CA THR A 9 1.15 0.02 4.74
C THR A 9 0.64 -1.40 4.97
N PRO A 10 0.11 -2.07 3.92
CA PRO A 10 -0.46 -3.39 4.10
C PRO A 10 0.63 -4.41 4.43
N ASP A 11 0.28 -5.43 5.20
CA ASP A 11 1.17 -6.55 5.46
C ASP A 11 1.74 -7.11 4.15
N ASN A 12 3.04 -7.43 4.14
CA ASN A 12 3.80 -7.92 2.99
C ASN A 12 4.02 -6.90 1.84
N TRP A 13 3.70 -5.61 2.02
CA TRP A 13 3.98 -4.57 1.00
C TRP A 13 5.47 -4.47 0.63
N SER A 14 6.36 -4.72 1.60
CA SER A 14 7.81 -4.71 1.38
C SER A 14 8.24 -5.71 0.30
N LEU A 15 7.57 -6.85 0.16
CA LEU A 15 7.88 -7.84 -0.90
C LEU A 15 7.68 -7.26 -2.30
N ILE A 16 6.64 -6.45 -2.48
CA ILE A 16 6.34 -5.80 -3.76
C ILE A 16 7.37 -4.71 -4.05
N VAL A 17 7.74 -3.92 -3.04
CA VAL A 17 8.75 -2.86 -3.16
C VAL A 17 10.14 -3.43 -3.45
N GLU A 18 10.53 -4.53 -2.82
CA GLU A 18 11.81 -5.18 -3.11
C GLU A 18 11.80 -5.82 -4.51
N TYR A 19 10.68 -6.41 -4.93
CA TYR A 19 10.52 -6.91 -6.30
C TYR A 19 10.56 -5.81 -7.37
N THR A 20 10.19 -4.57 -7.05
CA THR A 20 10.32 -3.44 -7.99
C THR A 20 11.76 -2.95 -8.12
N LYS A 21 12.58 -3.14 -7.09
CA LYS A 21 14.02 -2.84 -7.10
C LYS A 21 14.89 -3.95 -7.72
N ALA A 22 14.35 -5.16 -7.80
CA ALA A 22 15.08 -6.31 -8.33
C ALA A 22 15.53 -6.12 -9.78
N ASP A 23 16.62 -6.80 -10.15
CA ASP A 23 17.21 -6.72 -11.48
C ASP A 23 16.27 -7.34 -12.55
N ARG A 24 15.88 -6.52 -13.53
CA ARG A 24 14.98 -6.90 -14.63
C ARG A 24 15.69 -7.04 -15.98
N SER A 25 17.03 -7.08 -15.98
CA SER A 25 17.86 -7.20 -17.20
C SER A 25 17.64 -8.51 -17.97
N SER A 26 17.07 -9.55 -17.34
CA SER A 26 16.76 -10.82 -18.00
C SER A 26 15.50 -11.46 -17.42
N PHE A 27 14.75 -12.17 -18.25
CA PHE A 27 13.58 -12.95 -17.84
C PHE A 27 13.90 -14.05 -16.82
N ALA A 28 15.15 -14.54 -16.76
CA ALA A 28 15.57 -15.49 -15.73
C ALA A 28 15.60 -14.81 -14.35
N LYS A 29 16.27 -13.65 -14.25
CA LYS A 29 16.38 -12.86 -13.01
C LYS A 29 15.03 -12.38 -12.50
N ILE A 30 14.12 -12.01 -13.40
CA ILE A 30 12.74 -11.65 -13.04
C ILE A 30 12.00 -12.83 -12.39
N ARG A 31 12.24 -14.07 -12.85
CA ARG A 31 11.62 -15.27 -12.27
C ARG A 31 12.25 -15.66 -10.94
N GLU A 32 13.57 -15.52 -10.81
CA GLU A 32 14.29 -15.77 -9.56
C GLU A 32 13.91 -14.78 -8.45
N ALA A 33 13.78 -13.50 -8.80
CA ALA A 33 13.36 -12.47 -7.86
C ALA A 33 11.85 -12.46 -7.60
N ARG A 34 11.05 -13.30 -8.28
CA ARG A 34 9.60 -13.29 -8.16
C ARG A 34 9.19 -13.72 -6.75
N PRO A 35 8.54 -12.84 -5.96
CA PRO A 35 8.07 -13.17 -4.62
C PRO A 35 6.88 -14.13 -4.66
N ASP A 36 6.56 -14.69 -3.51
CA ASP A 36 5.38 -15.55 -3.32
C ASP A 36 4.09 -14.85 -3.80
N GLN A 37 3.40 -15.48 -4.74
CA GLN A 37 2.23 -14.89 -5.39
C GLN A 37 1.03 -14.79 -4.44
N GLU A 38 0.89 -15.69 -3.47
CA GLU A 38 -0.19 -15.63 -2.48
C GLU A 38 0.02 -14.45 -1.53
N LEU A 39 1.26 -14.22 -1.09
CA LEU A 39 1.61 -13.08 -0.23
C LEU A 39 1.42 -11.75 -0.96
N VAL A 40 1.84 -11.66 -2.22
CA VAL A 40 1.62 -10.47 -3.05
C VAL A 40 0.13 -10.23 -3.27
N ARG A 41 -0.65 -11.27 -3.58
CA ARG A 41 -2.10 -11.15 -3.75
C ARG A 41 -2.76 -10.64 -2.48
N LYS A 42 -2.38 -11.17 -1.31
CA LYS A 42 -2.87 -10.70 -0.01
C LYS A 42 -2.51 -9.24 0.25
N ALA A 43 -1.27 -8.82 -0.02
CA ALA A 43 -0.83 -7.43 0.12
C ALA A 43 -1.63 -6.48 -0.78
N MET A 44 -1.88 -6.88 -2.04
CA MET A 44 -2.67 -6.09 -2.99
C MET A 44 -4.14 -6.01 -2.60
N THR A 45 -4.75 -7.11 -2.15
CA THR A 45 -6.12 -7.09 -1.63
C THR A 45 -6.23 -6.22 -0.39
N ASN A 46 -5.28 -6.32 0.54
CA ASN A 46 -5.24 -5.47 1.73
C ASN A 46 -5.05 -3.99 1.36
N LEU A 47 -4.24 -3.67 0.35
CA LEU A 47 -4.14 -2.30 -0.17
C LEU A 47 -5.49 -1.80 -0.68
N LEU A 48 -6.19 -2.58 -1.50
CA LEU A 48 -7.50 -2.21 -2.04
C LEU A 48 -8.53 -2.01 -0.93
N GLU A 49 -8.53 -2.86 0.10
CA GLU A 49 -9.37 -2.68 1.30
C GLU A 49 -9.00 -1.41 2.07
N ASN A 50 -7.71 -1.12 2.23
CA ASN A 50 -7.22 0.08 2.93
C ASN A 50 -7.45 1.37 2.11
N MET A 51 -7.59 1.27 0.79
CA MET A 51 -7.91 2.39 -0.10
C MET A 51 -9.40 2.76 -0.11
N LYS A 52 -10.29 1.89 0.38
CA LYS A 52 -11.71 2.23 0.50
C LYS A 52 -11.87 3.38 1.49
N PHE A 53 -12.62 4.41 1.10
CA PHE A 53 -12.94 5.58 1.94
C PHE A 53 -13.51 5.23 3.33
N ASN A 54 -14.13 4.05 3.48
CA ASN A 54 -14.66 3.55 4.75
C ASN A 54 -13.56 3.08 5.73
N ASN A 55 -12.39 2.68 5.23
CA ASN A 55 -11.23 2.23 6.00
C ASN A 55 -10.09 3.27 6.01
N CYS A 56 -10.18 4.31 5.18
CA CYS A 56 -9.31 5.47 5.31
C CYS A 56 -9.54 6.12 6.67
N ILE A 57 -8.47 6.22 7.45
CA ILE A 57 -8.50 6.90 8.75
C ILE A 57 -8.92 8.35 8.50
N LYS A 58 -10.12 8.71 8.94
CA LYS A 58 -10.55 10.11 8.98
C LYS A 58 -9.60 10.83 9.93
N ASN A 59 -8.81 11.76 9.40
CA ASN A 59 -7.98 12.64 10.21
C ASN A 59 -8.93 13.63 10.92
N GLU A 60 -9.57 13.21 12.01
CA GLU A 60 -10.58 13.99 12.75
C GLU A 60 -10.04 15.37 13.17
N GLY A 61 -8.72 15.46 13.42
CA GLY A 61 -8.05 16.73 13.71
C GLY A 61 -8.15 17.75 12.57
N TYR A 62 -8.17 17.30 11.32
CA TYR A 62 -8.32 18.18 10.16
C TYR A 62 -9.77 18.63 9.94
N ILE A 63 -10.74 17.75 10.23
CA ILE A 63 -12.18 18.06 10.16
C ILE A 63 -12.56 19.10 11.23
N LYS A 64 -12.04 18.96 12.46
CA LYS A 64 -12.22 19.96 13.52
C LYS A 64 -11.53 21.29 13.22
N ALA A 65 -10.33 21.26 12.64
CA ALA A 65 -9.59 22.47 12.25
C ALA A 65 -10.29 23.27 11.13
N LEU A 66 -11.08 22.59 10.28
CA LEU A 66 -11.87 23.22 9.21
C LEU A 66 -13.28 23.67 9.64
N GLY A 67 -13.67 23.50 10.90
CA GLY A 67 -14.92 24.05 11.44
C GLY A 67 -16.22 23.41 10.92
N MET A 68 -16.15 22.26 10.24
CA MET A 68 -17.36 21.56 9.77
C MET A 68 -17.91 20.66 10.89
N LYS A 69 -19.21 20.78 11.18
CA LYS A 69 -19.91 19.95 12.17
C LYS A 69 -20.24 18.57 11.57
N PRO A 70 -20.21 17.50 12.39
CA PRO A 70 -20.43 16.12 11.96
C PRO A 70 -21.81 15.88 11.37
#